data_AF-A0A9J6BC74-F1
#
_entry.id   AF-A0A9J6BC74-F1
#
_cell.length_a   1.000
_cell.length_b   1.000
_cell.length_c   1.000
_cell.angle_alpha   90.00
_cell.angle_beta   90.00
_cell.angle_gamma   90.00
#
_symmetry.space_group_name_H-M   'P 1'
#
loop_
_entity.id
_entity.type
_entity.pdbx_description
1 polymer ?
#
loop_
_entity_poly.entity_id
_entity_poly.type
_entity_poly.pdbx_seq_one_letter_code
_entity_poly.pdbx_strand_id
1 'polypeptide(L)'
;MEEHFEQILNDRTWYTPYREHVLNYQRIPDYPNILYLTYEELLADKAGVIKQTAKFLNTPITEEQVQKLIDHSKLRKCKPTDNFIRKGIVGDHKNAMSEETIKRFDEWWAQRTTLKPGYNK
;
A
#
# COMPACT_ATOMS: atom_id res chain seq x y z
N MET A 1 -9.94 -18.30 6.51
CA MET A 1 -8.77 -17.50 6.09
C MET A 1 -8.08 -18.18 4.92
N GLU A 2 -7.76 -19.48 5.05
CA GLU A 2 -7.29 -20.34 3.94
C GLU A 2 -8.13 -20.24 2.67
N GLU A 3 -9.46 -20.39 2.75
CA GLU A 3 -10.33 -20.37 1.56
C GLU A 3 -10.23 -19.04 0.79
N HIS A 4 -10.21 -17.92 1.51
CA HIS A 4 -10.08 -16.61 0.89
C HIS A 4 -8.68 -16.39 0.30
N PHE A 5 -7.65 -16.92 0.96
CA PHE A 5 -6.30 -16.94 0.42
C PHE A 5 -6.23 -17.70 -0.90
N GLU A 6 -6.84 -18.89 -0.99
CA GLU A 6 -6.95 -19.63 -2.25
C GLU A 6 -7.68 -18.85 -3.33
N GLN A 7 -8.76 -18.13 -2.98
CA GLN A 7 -9.46 -17.28 -3.94
C GLN A 7 -8.54 -16.18 -4.48
N ILE A 8 -7.73 -15.53 -3.64
CA ILE A 8 -6.77 -14.50 -4.08
C ILE A 8 -5.73 -15.09 -5.03
N LEU A 9 -5.12 -16.23 -4.67
CA LEU A 9 -4.08 -16.87 -5.49
C LEU A 9 -4.60 -17.33 -6.86
N ASN A 10 -5.89 -17.69 -6.93
CA ASN A 10 -6.56 -18.14 -8.14
C ASN A 10 -7.36 -17.04 -8.86
N ASP A 11 -7.15 -15.77 -8.51
CA ASP A 11 -7.81 -14.61 -9.12
C ASP A 11 -9.35 -14.63 -9.04
N ARG A 12 -9.92 -15.22 -7.98
CA ARG A 12 -11.38 -15.39 -7.76
C ARG A 12 -11.99 -14.39 -6.77
N THR A 13 -11.32 -13.27 -6.51
CA THR A 13 -11.85 -12.18 -5.69
C THR A 13 -12.21 -10.96 -6.54
N TRP A 14 -12.84 -9.95 -5.96
CA TRP A 14 -13.07 -8.68 -6.64
C TRP A 14 -11.74 -8.02 -7.01
N TYR A 15 -11.71 -7.32 -8.16
CA TYR A 15 -10.55 -6.58 -8.67
C TYR A 15 -9.29 -7.42 -8.92
N THR A 16 -9.45 -8.70 -9.26
CA THR A 16 -8.37 -9.58 -9.71
C THR A 16 -8.13 -9.45 -11.22
N PRO A 17 -6.91 -9.78 -11.73
CA PRO A 17 -5.76 -10.33 -11.00
C PRO A 17 -5.04 -9.31 -10.11
N TYR A 18 -4.92 -9.59 -8.81
CA TYR A 18 -4.36 -8.64 -7.83
C TYR A 18 -2.90 -8.29 -8.14
N ARG A 19 -2.08 -9.30 -8.41
CA ARG A 19 -0.65 -9.12 -8.72
C ARG A 19 -0.44 -8.28 -9.97
N GLU A 20 -1.15 -8.57 -11.06
CA GLU A 20 -1.00 -7.79 -12.31
C GLU A 20 -1.53 -6.37 -12.12
N HIS A 21 -2.61 -6.16 -11.36
CA HIS A 21 -3.09 -4.82 -11.02
C HIS A 21 -1.99 -3.98 -10.36
N VAL A 22 -1.27 -4.52 -9.36
CA VAL A 22 -0.16 -3.80 -8.70
C VAL A 22 1.04 -3.62 -9.63
N LEU A 23 1.48 -4.69 -10.31
CA LEU A 23 2.67 -4.67 -11.16
C LEU A 23 2.50 -3.73 -12.36
N ASN A 24 1.29 -3.56 -12.88
CA ASN A 24 1.03 -2.64 -13.99
C ASN A 24 1.39 -1.21 -13.61
N TYR A 25 1.01 -0.73 -12.41
CA TYR A 25 1.38 0.61 -11.96
C TYR A 25 2.88 0.77 -11.67
N GLN A 26 3.56 -0.30 -11.27
CA GLN A 26 5.02 -0.27 -11.09
C GLN A 26 5.79 -0.24 -12.42
N ARG A 27 5.29 -0.97 -13.43
CA ARG A 27 5.90 -1.07 -14.76
C ARG A 27 5.64 0.17 -15.62
N ILE A 28 4.58 0.92 -15.32
CA ILE A 28 4.28 2.18 -15.99
C ILE A 28 5.53 3.08 -15.95
N PRO A 29 6.00 3.62 -17.10
CA PRO A 29 7.06 4.62 -17.14
C PRO A 29 6.73 5.81 -16.26
N ASP A 30 7.73 6.61 -15.88
CA ASP A 30 7.52 7.77 -15.01
C ASP A 30 6.72 8.84 -15.76
N TYR A 31 5.40 8.70 -15.75
CA TYR A 31 4.47 9.64 -16.34
C TYR A 31 4.28 10.82 -15.39
N PRO A 32 4.24 12.06 -15.91
CA PRO A 32 4.12 13.26 -15.08
C PRO A 32 2.79 13.35 -14.31
N ASN A 33 1.79 12.56 -14.70
CA ASN A 33 0.45 12.55 -14.13
C ASN A 33 0.13 11.31 -13.29
N ILE A 34 1.13 10.49 -12.92
CA ILE A 34 0.94 9.35 -12.02
C ILE A 34 1.96 9.45 -10.88
N LEU A 35 1.45 9.44 -9.65
CA LEU A 35 2.26 9.32 -8.43
C LEU A 35 2.06 7.94 -7.83
N TYR A 36 3.11 7.14 -7.80
CA TYR A 36 3.12 5.84 -7.15
C TYR A 36 3.57 5.99 -5.69
N LEU A 37 2.79 5.46 -4.76
CA LEU A 37 3.07 5.46 -3.31
C LEU A 37 2.72 4.09 -2.73
N THR A 38 3.47 3.66 -1.73
CA THR A 38 3.14 2.47 -0.95
C THR A 38 2.56 2.83 0.41
N TYR A 39 1.83 1.89 1.00
CA TYR A 39 1.25 2.09 2.33
C TYR A 39 2.32 2.08 3.42
N GLU A 40 3.38 1.31 3.20
CA GLU A 40 4.56 1.19 4.05
C GLU A 40 5.31 2.52 4.14
N GLU A 41 5.59 3.18 3.01
CA GLU A 41 6.20 4.52 2.97
C GLU A 41 5.33 5.54 3.70
N LEU A 42 4.01 5.50 3.48
CA LEU A 42 3.07 6.39 4.17
C LEU A 42 3.12 6.21 5.69
N LEU A 43 3.23 4.98 6.20
CA LEU A 43 3.32 4.75 7.64
C LEU A 43 4.70 5.06 8.22
N ALA A 44 5.78 4.86 7.44
CA ALA A 44 7.14 5.15 7.84
C ALA A 44 7.44 6.66 7.91
N ASP A 45 7.07 7.42 6.87
CA ASP A 45 7.26 8.87 6.80
C ASP A 45 6.05 9.58 6.15
N LYS A 46 5.06 9.89 6.97
CA LYS A 46 3.86 10.65 6.56
C LYS A 46 4.21 12.03 6.02
N ALA A 47 5.19 12.70 6.61
CA ALA A 47 5.54 14.07 6.24
C ALA A 47 6.19 14.08 4.85
N GLY A 48 7.09 13.15 4.58
CA GLY A 48 7.70 12.92 3.27
C GLY A 48 6.65 12.65 2.20
N VAL A 49 5.72 11.73 2.44
CA VAL A 49 4.64 11.42 1.48
C VAL A 49 3.72 12.61 1.22
N ILE A 50 3.36 13.39 2.25
CA ILE A 50 2.55 14.61 2.08
C ILE A 50 3.29 15.63 1.20
N LYS A 51 4.59 15.86 1.46
CA LYS A 51 5.40 16.80 0.66
C LYS A 51 5.57 16.32 -0.78
N GLN A 52 5.80 15.02 -0.98
CA GLN A 52 5.88 14.41 -2.31
C GLN A 52 4.57 14.58 -3.08
N THR A 53 3.43 14.36 -2.42
CA THR A 53 2.10 14.55 -3.00
C THR A 53 1.83 16.02 -3.32
N ALA A 54 2.20 16.94 -2.43
CA ALA A 54 2.07 18.39 -2.66
C ALA A 54 2.91 18.85 -3.86
N LYS A 55 4.16 18.36 -3.96
CA LYS A 55 5.05 18.61 -5.09
C LYS A 55 4.46 18.07 -6.40
N PHE A 56 3.92 16.85 -6.39
CA PHE A 56 3.28 16.23 -7.56
C PHE A 56 2.06 17.03 -8.04
N LEU A 57 1.25 17.54 -7.10
CA LEU A 57 0.09 18.39 -7.40
C LEU A 57 0.46 19.86 -7.66
N ASN A 58 1.75 20.21 -7.68
CA ASN A 58 2.25 21.59 -7.79
C ASN A 58 1.61 22.57 -6.79
N THR A 59 1.31 22.08 -5.58
CA THR A 59 0.72 22.88 -4.51
C THR A 59 1.80 23.24 -3.50
N PRO A 60 2.12 24.54 -3.30
CA PRO A 60 3.04 24.95 -2.26
C PRO A 60 2.41 24.69 -0.89
N ILE A 61 3.16 24.05 0.01
CA ILE A 61 2.71 23.73 1.37
C ILE A 61 3.77 24.15 2.39
N THR A 62 3.34 24.75 3.50
CA THR A 62 4.21 25.10 4.62
C THR A 62 4.31 23.96 5.63
N GLU A 63 5.33 23.96 6.49
CA GLU A 63 5.46 22.89 7.50
C GLU A 63 4.34 22.88 8.53
N GLU A 64 3.77 24.04 8.84
CA GLU A 64 2.60 24.13 9.71
C GLU A 64 1.39 23.41 9.09
N GLN A 65 1.19 23.54 7.77
CA GLN A 65 0.14 22.84 7.05
C GLN A 65 0.40 21.34 6.98
N VAL A 66 1.65 20.92 6.77
CA VAL A 66 2.05 19.50 6.82
C VAL A 66 1.71 18.91 8.18
N GLN A 67 2.10 19.58 9.26
CA GLN A 67 1.83 19.12 10.62
C GLN A 67 0.32 19.02 10.89
N LYS A 68 -0.44 20.03 10.45
CA LYS A 68 -1.91 20.02 10.54
C LYS A 68 -2.51 18.83 9.78
N LEU A 69 -2.06 18.55 8.56
CA LEU A 69 -2.54 17.40 7.78
C LEU A 69 -2.23 16.07 8.47
N ILE A 70 -1.03 15.92 9.03
CA ILE A 70 -0.67 14.73 9.82
C ILE A 70 -1.63 14.56 11.01
N ASP A 71 -1.95 15.65 11.71
CA ASP A 71 -2.86 15.63 12.87
C ASP A 71 -4.32 15.36 12.51
N HIS A 72 -4.74 15.74 11.30
CA HIS A 72 -6.05 15.42 10.74
C HIS A 72 -6.12 13.97 10.23
N SER A 73 -5.04 13.45 9.66
CA SER A 73 -4.92 12.09 9.10
C SER A 73 -4.69 11.00 10.16
N LYS A 74 -4.63 11.36 11.44
CA LYS A 74 -4.57 10.37 12.54
C LYS A 74 -5.82 9.48 12.52
N LEU A 75 -5.64 8.24 12.05
CA LEU A 75 -6.65 7.17 11.93
C LEU A 75 -7.51 6.99 13.21
N ARG A 76 -6.98 7.35 14.38
CA ARG A 76 -7.69 7.31 15.68
C ARG A 76 -8.90 8.23 15.78
N LYS A 77 -9.04 9.24 14.91
CA LYS A 77 -10.18 10.18 14.92
C LYS A 77 -11.39 9.69 14.13
N CYS A 78 -11.26 8.60 13.36
CA CYS A 78 -12.39 8.06 12.61
C CYS A 78 -13.32 7.28 13.54
N LYS A 79 -14.61 7.62 13.49
CA LYS A 79 -15.63 6.96 14.32
C LYS A 79 -15.72 5.47 13.95
N PRO A 80 -15.90 4.57 14.93
CA PRO A 80 -15.99 3.12 14.71
C PRO A 80 -17.28 2.67 14.01
N THR A 81 -18.06 3.58 13.45
CA THR A 81 -19.40 3.28 12.90
C THR A 81 -19.37 2.56 11.56
N ASP A 82 -18.24 2.54 10.86
CA ASP A 82 -17.99 1.65 9.74
C ASP A 82 -16.65 0.94 10.00
N ASN A 83 -16.64 -0.39 10.00
CA ASN A 83 -15.44 -1.24 10.19
C ASN A 83 -14.35 -1.07 9.11
N PHE A 84 -14.36 0.05 8.37
CA PHE A 84 -13.42 0.41 7.32
C PHE A 84 -12.00 0.65 7.86
N ILE A 85 -11.88 1.31 9.03
CA ILE A 85 -10.58 1.53 9.69
C ILE A 85 -10.42 0.51 10.82
N ARG A 86 -9.54 -0.47 10.61
CA ARG A 86 -9.34 -1.61 11.53
C ARG A 86 -8.15 -1.44 12.49
N LYS A 87 -6.92 -1.72 12.04
CA LYS A 87 -5.69 -1.65 12.86
C LYS A 87 -4.69 -0.60 12.39
N GLY A 88 -4.53 -0.42 11.07
CA GLY A 88 -3.60 0.55 10.49
C GLY A 88 -2.13 0.27 10.80
N ILE A 89 -1.73 -1.01 10.78
CA ILE A 89 -0.35 -1.44 11.08
C ILE A 89 0.18 -2.30 9.92
N VAL A 90 1.45 -2.12 9.58
CA VAL A 90 2.18 -2.98 8.63
C VAL A 90 2.60 -4.27 9.33
N GLY A 91 2.51 -5.41 8.63
CA GLY A 91 3.03 -6.69 9.12
C GLY A 91 2.06 -7.51 9.98
N ASP A 92 0.81 -7.08 10.19
CA ASP A 92 -0.18 -7.84 10.98
C ASP A 92 -0.51 -9.21 10.38
N HIS A 93 -0.21 -9.45 9.10
CA HIS A 93 -0.40 -10.75 8.45
C HIS A 93 0.36 -11.87 9.16
N LYS A 94 1.50 -11.57 9.80
CA LYS A 94 2.30 -12.55 10.58
C LYS A 94 1.57 -13.07 11.82
N ASN A 95 0.62 -12.29 12.35
CA ASN A 95 -0.21 -12.71 13.48
C ASN A 95 -1.45 -13.49 13.04
N ALA A 96 -1.83 -13.37 11.77
CA ALA A 96 -3.08 -13.91 11.23
C ALA A 96 -2.87 -15.19 10.43
N MET A 97 -1.72 -15.34 9.75
CA MET A 97 -1.41 -16.41 8.82
C MET A 97 -0.29 -17.30 9.33
N SER A 98 -0.28 -18.57 8.88
CA SER A 98 0.83 -19.49 9.16
C SER A 98 2.08 -19.14 8.33
N GLU A 99 3.26 -19.58 8.78
CA GLU A 99 4.51 -19.41 8.04
C GLU A 99 4.45 -20.06 6.64
N GLU A 100 3.76 -21.20 6.52
CA GLU A 100 3.56 -21.90 5.25
C GLU A 100 2.74 -21.04 4.27
N THR A 101 1.63 -20.47 4.72
CA THR A 101 0.77 -19.58 3.93
C THR A 101 1.54 -18.35 3.46
N ILE A 102 2.34 -17.75 4.34
CA ILE A 102 3.18 -16.57 4.03
C ILE A 102 4.22 -16.92 2.97
N LYS A 103 4.95 -18.03 3.16
CA LYS A 103 5.95 -18.49 2.20
C LYS A 103 5.34 -18.75 0.83
N ARG A 104 4.19 -19.41 0.78
CA ARG A 104 3.48 -19.67 -0.48
C ARG A 104 3.04 -18.39 -1.18
N PHE A 105 2.62 -17.37 -0.43
CA PHE A 105 2.30 -16.06 -1.00
C PHE A 105 3.54 -15.37 -1.57
N ASP A 106 4.65 -15.39 -0.86
CA ASP A 106 5.91 -14.81 -1.32
C ASP A 106 6.42 -15.49 -2.60
N GLU A 107 6.35 -16.83 -2.67
CA GLU A 107 6.67 -17.58 -3.89
C GLU A 107 5.74 -17.22 -5.04
N TRP A 108 4.42 -17.15 -4.80
CA TRP A 108 3.45 -16.70 -5.80
C TRP A 108 3.75 -15.27 -6.26
N TRP A 109 4.12 -14.36 -5.37
CA TRP A 109 4.48 -12.98 -5.73
C TRP A 109 5.75 -12.91 -6.60
N ALA A 110 6.76 -13.71 -6.25
CA ALA A 110 8.07 -13.73 -6.90
C ALA A 110 8.05 -14.29 -8.34
N GLN A 111 7.15 -15.25 -8.64
CA GLN A 111 7.10 -15.96 -9.92
C GLN A 111 6.93 -15.08 -11.18
N ARG A 112 6.57 -13.79 -11.06
CA ARG A 112 6.36 -12.88 -12.21
C ARG A 112 6.97 -11.47 -12.06
N THR A 113 7.80 -11.24 -11.04
CA THR A 113 8.31 -9.89 -10.77
C THR A 113 9.55 -9.59 -11.63
N THR A 114 9.35 -8.96 -12.79
CA THR A 114 10.38 -8.11 -13.39
C THR A 114 10.26 -6.73 -12.74
N LEU A 115 10.81 -6.57 -11.54
CA LEU A 115 10.81 -5.29 -10.83
C LEU A 115 11.63 -4.26 -11.61
N LYS A 116 11.21 -2.99 -11.59
CA LYS A 116 12.08 -1.88 -12.01
C LYS A 116 13.34 -1.88 -11.11
N PRO A 117 14.55 -1.68 -11.65
CA PRO A 117 15.75 -1.52 -10.83
C PRO A 117 15.58 -0.35 -9.86
N GLY A 118 15.81 -0.58 -8.56
CA GLY A 118 15.72 0.46 -7.52
C GLY A 118 14.58 0.30 -6.50
N TYR A 119 13.66 -0.65 -6.71
CA TYR A 119 12.68 -1.05 -5.70
C TYR A 119 13.08 -2.41 -5.12
N ASN A 120 13.74 -2.40 -3.97
CA ASN A 120 13.93 -3.59 -3.13
C ASN A 120 12.96 -3.52 -1.94
N LYS A 121 12.34 -4.65 -1.61
CA LYS A 121 11.60 -4.87 -0.36
C LYS A 121 12.44 -4.46 0.85
#